data_AF-A0A2H3DZW9-F1
#
_entry.id   AF-A0A2H3DZW9-F1
#
_cell.length_a   1.000
_cell.length_b   1.000
_cell.length_c   1.000
_cell.angle_alpha   90.00
_cell.angle_beta   90.00
_cell.angle_gamma   90.00
#
_symmetry.space_group_name_H-M   'P 1'
#
loop_
_entity.id
_entity.type
_entity.pdbx_description
1 polymer ?
#
loop_
_entity_poly.entity_id
_entity_poly.type
_entity_poly.pdbx_seq_one_letter_code
_entity_poly.pdbx_strand_id
1 'polypeptide(L)'
;MHRATAPTTICREPQMSLRMTAIQEHLTTITSLNRSDPFDYEQKFPEDKRYEELGPMARVWRTYLEECGPFDLEMVEGWRDALDVLLVFAGLFSAVVTTFVAQTSQSLQVDYGQVTATLLIELIDVQRSAANGSLVNDIPRSDLTFRPSTSDSWVNGLWFTSLSLSLSTALFAVLTKQWIHQYMSVPSGTPLDRCRLRQFRYMGLQRWGVDLIIGLLPVLMSASLAVFLVGLVLFIIPLLHLPSLCLYHPQYLL
;
A
#
# COMPACT_ATOMS: atom_id res chain seq x y z
N MET A 1 -0.96 0.67 -102.44
CA MET A 1 -0.51 1.38 -101.22
C MET A 1 -1.74 1.62 -100.34
N HIS A 2 -2.17 0.62 -99.59
CA HIS A 2 -3.29 0.72 -98.64
C HIS A 2 -2.91 -0.09 -97.41
N ARG A 3 -2.79 0.56 -96.25
CA ARG A 3 -2.64 -0.11 -94.96
C ARG A 3 -3.71 0.46 -94.02
N ALA A 4 -4.59 -0.43 -93.58
CA ALA A 4 -5.62 -0.18 -92.59
C ALA A 4 -5.00 -0.09 -91.18
N THR A 5 -5.50 0.82 -90.36
CA THR A 5 -5.21 0.98 -88.93
C THR A 5 -6.26 0.24 -88.09
N ALA A 6 -5.82 -0.65 -87.20
CA ALA A 6 -6.64 -1.34 -86.21
C ALA A 6 -6.65 -0.60 -84.86
N PRO A 7 -7.70 -0.76 -84.01
CA PRO A 7 -7.83 -0.02 -82.76
C PRO A 7 -7.12 -0.72 -81.60
N THR A 8 -6.51 0.09 -80.72
CA THR A 8 -5.78 -0.32 -79.51
C THR A 8 -6.75 -0.65 -78.38
N THR A 9 -6.78 -1.91 -77.94
CA THR A 9 -7.54 -2.35 -76.76
C THR A 9 -6.74 -2.05 -75.48
N ILE A 10 -7.31 -1.24 -74.59
CA ILE A 10 -6.73 -0.89 -73.28
C ILE A 10 -6.85 -2.10 -72.35
N CYS A 11 -5.73 -2.72 -71.96
CA CYS A 11 -5.66 -3.71 -70.89
C CYS A 11 -5.97 -3.03 -69.55
N ARG A 12 -7.18 -3.23 -69.02
CA ARG A 12 -7.56 -2.77 -67.68
C ARG A 12 -6.97 -3.72 -66.62
N GLU A 13 -6.18 -3.16 -65.72
CA GLU A 13 -5.30 -3.84 -64.77
C GLU A 13 -6.05 -4.66 -63.69
N PRO A 14 -5.78 -5.97 -63.52
CA PRO A 14 -6.50 -6.84 -62.57
C PRO A 14 -6.15 -6.59 -61.08
N GLN A 15 -5.10 -5.82 -60.80
CA GLN A 15 -4.62 -5.53 -59.44
C GLN A 15 -5.58 -4.61 -58.65
N MET A 16 -6.28 -3.70 -59.34
CA MET A 16 -7.19 -2.74 -58.70
C MET A 16 -8.47 -3.44 -58.21
N SER A 17 -8.97 -4.42 -58.96
CA SER A 17 -10.12 -5.25 -58.57
C SER A 17 -9.83 -6.05 -57.31
N LEU A 18 -8.62 -6.60 -57.18
CA LEU A 18 -8.23 -7.46 -56.06
C LEU A 18 -8.04 -6.68 -54.76
N ARG A 19 -7.57 -5.43 -54.86
CA ARG A 19 -7.52 -4.50 -53.72
C ARG A 19 -8.91 -4.01 -53.32
N MET A 20 -9.79 -3.77 -54.28
CA MET A 20 -11.18 -3.38 -54.01
C MET A 20 -11.93 -4.48 -53.26
N THR A 21 -11.74 -5.75 -53.65
CA THR A 21 -12.35 -6.90 -52.96
C THR A 21 -11.80 -7.09 -51.56
N ALA A 22 -10.49 -6.92 -51.35
CA ALA A 22 -9.89 -7.02 -50.02
C ALA A 22 -10.36 -5.88 -49.09
N ILE A 23 -10.51 -4.66 -49.61
CA ILE A 23 -11.05 -3.52 -48.86
C ILE A 23 -12.54 -3.72 -48.56
N GLN A 24 -13.31 -4.27 -49.52
CA GLN A 24 -14.71 -4.61 -49.33
C GLN A 24 -14.88 -5.68 -48.25
N GLU A 25 -14.03 -6.71 -48.26
CA GLU A 25 -14.05 -7.81 -47.28
C GLU A 25 -13.66 -7.32 -45.87
N HIS A 26 -12.66 -6.43 -45.78
CA HIS A 26 -12.30 -5.76 -44.54
C HIS A 26 -13.41 -4.84 -44.04
N LEU A 27 -14.04 -4.06 -44.92
CA LEU A 27 -15.17 -3.21 -44.57
C LEU A 27 -16.37 -4.05 -44.12
N THR A 28 -16.66 -5.18 -44.77
CA THR A 28 -17.73 -6.10 -44.34
C THR A 28 -17.45 -6.68 -42.96
N THR A 29 -16.19 -7.04 -42.68
CA THR A 29 -15.76 -7.56 -41.37
C THR A 29 -15.84 -6.48 -40.28
N ILE A 30 -15.47 -5.24 -40.60
CA ILE A 30 -15.59 -4.08 -39.70
C ILE A 30 -17.08 -3.75 -39.46
N THR A 31 -17.94 -3.81 -40.48
CA THR A 31 -19.39 -3.61 -40.31
C THR A 31 -20.08 -4.76 -39.59
N SER A 32 -19.58 -6.00 -39.66
CA SER A 32 -20.12 -7.11 -38.86
C SER A 32 -19.72 -7.00 -37.39
N LEU A 33 -18.48 -6.59 -37.10
CA LEU A 33 -18.02 -6.28 -35.74
C LEU A 33 -18.80 -5.11 -35.11
N ASN A 34 -19.28 -4.17 -35.92
CA ASN A 34 -20.08 -3.03 -35.47
C ASN A 34 -21.60 -3.34 -35.33
N ARG A 35 -22.05 -4.55 -35.65
CA ARG A 35 -23.49 -4.94 -35.58
C ARG A 35 -23.82 -5.87 -34.41
N SER A 36 -22.84 -6.57 -33.85
CA SER A 36 -23.01 -7.37 -32.64
C SER A 36 -22.94 -6.46 -31.42
N ASP A 37 -24.09 -5.98 -30.94
CA ASP A 37 -24.19 -5.30 -29.66
C ASP A 37 -23.69 -6.27 -28.56
N PRO A 38 -22.61 -5.94 -27.81
CA PRO A 38 -22.08 -6.79 -26.75
C PRO A 38 -23.11 -7.10 -25.65
N PHE A 39 -24.15 -6.25 -25.55
CA PHE A 39 -25.22 -6.32 -24.57
C PHE A 39 -26.51 -6.97 -25.12
N ASP A 40 -26.47 -7.54 -26.34
CA ASP A 40 -27.60 -8.33 -26.87
C ASP A 40 -27.64 -9.72 -26.23
N TYR A 41 -28.21 -9.78 -25.02
CA TYR A 41 -28.36 -11.02 -24.27
C TYR A 41 -29.42 -11.97 -24.86
N GLU A 42 -30.31 -11.48 -25.73
CA GLU A 42 -31.30 -12.32 -26.40
C GLU A 42 -30.64 -13.21 -27.46
N GLN A 43 -29.60 -12.69 -28.12
CA GLN A 43 -28.78 -13.48 -29.05
C GLN A 43 -27.81 -14.41 -28.31
N LYS A 44 -27.35 -14.01 -27.12
CA LYS A 44 -26.35 -14.75 -26.33
C LYS A 44 -26.93 -15.92 -25.53
N PHE A 45 -28.16 -15.78 -25.04
CA PHE A 45 -28.86 -16.83 -24.30
C PHE A 45 -30.27 -17.04 -24.90
N PRO A 46 -30.59 -18.26 -25.37
CA PRO A 46 -31.90 -18.56 -25.95
C PRO A 46 -33.02 -18.37 -24.92
N GLU A 47 -34.22 -18.08 -25.40
CA GLU A 47 -35.42 -17.99 -24.53
C GLU A 47 -35.65 -19.31 -23.78
N ASP A 48 -36.01 -19.18 -22.50
CA ASP A 48 -36.38 -20.33 -21.70
C ASP A 48 -37.78 -20.83 -22.12
N LYS A 49 -38.11 -22.06 -21.72
CA LYS A 49 -39.47 -22.57 -21.95
C LYS A 49 -40.44 -21.79 -21.07
N ARG A 50 -41.66 -21.58 -21.58
CA ARG A 50 -42.76 -20.99 -20.80
C ARG A 50 -42.91 -21.73 -19.46
N TYR A 51 -42.87 -20.97 -18.36
CA TYR A 51 -42.86 -21.41 -16.95
C TYR A 51 -41.51 -21.89 -16.37
N GLU A 52 -40.43 -21.93 -17.16
CA GLU A 52 -39.06 -22.25 -16.70
C GLU A 52 -38.16 -20.99 -16.55
N GLU A 53 -38.70 -19.80 -16.80
CA GLU A 53 -38.01 -18.48 -16.75
C GLU A 53 -37.33 -18.13 -15.41
N LEU A 54 -37.71 -18.82 -14.33
CA LEU A 54 -37.16 -18.65 -12.97
C LEU A 54 -36.44 -19.92 -12.48
N GLY A 55 -36.31 -20.93 -13.35
CA GLY A 55 -35.66 -22.19 -13.03
C GLY A 55 -34.18 -22.01 -12.66
N PRO A 56 -33.54 -23.04 -12.09
CA PRO A 56 -32.13 -22.96 -11.65
C PRO A 56 -31.15 -22.61 -12.78
N MET A 57 -31.53 -22.93 -14.02
CA MET A 57 -30.75 -22.74 -15.25
C MET A 57 -31.26 -21.61 -16.13
N ALA A 58 -32.25 -20.83 -15.67
CA ALA A 58 -32.90 -19.80 -16.46
C ALA A 58 -31.91 -18.74 -16.96
N ARG A 59 -32.21 -18.19 -18.13
CA ARG A 59 -31.50 -17.12 -18.82
C ARG A 59 -31.23 -15.94 -17.90
N VAL A 60 -32.21 -15.52 -17.11
CA VAL A 60 -32.09 -14.35 -16.20
C VAL A 60 -30.89 -14.46 -15.26
N TRP A 61 -30.61 -15.65 -14.71
CA TRP A 61 -29.49 -15.87 -13.80
C TRP A 61 -28.14 -15.85 -14.54
N ARG A 62 -28.11 -16.30 -15.79
CA ARG A 62 -26.90 -16.29 -16.62
C ARG A 62 -26.55 -14.87 -17.05
N THR A 63 -27.54 -14.12 -17.54
CA THR A 63 -27.42 -12.69 -17.86
C THR A 63 -26.96 -11.89 -16.65
N TYR A 64 -27.57 -12.13 -15.47
CA TYR A 64 -27.18 -11.45 -14.25
C TYR A 64 -25.71 -11.73 -13.85
N LEU A 65 -25.27 -13.00 -13.87
CA LEU A 65 -23.88 -13.34 -13.55
C LEU A 65 -22.89 -12.73 -14.53
N GLU A 66 -23.26 -12.67 -15.80
CA GLU A 66 -22.42 -12.10 -16.84
C GLU A 66 -22.23 -10.60 -16.66
N GLU A 67 -23.27 -9.89 -16.23
CA GLU A 67 -23.19 -8.45 -15.97
C GLU A 67 -22.53 -8.10 -14.64
N CYS A 68 -22.70 -8.97 -13.63
CA CYS A 68 -22.05 -8.79 -12.34
C CYS A 68 -20.55 -9.09 -12.38
N GLY A 69 -20.11 -9.96 -13.30
CA GLY A 69 -18.71 -10.31 -13.49
C GLY A 69 -17.77 -9.10 -13.69
N PRO A 70 -17.98 -8.25 -14.71
CA PRO A 70 -17.14 -7.09 -14.96
C PRO A 70 -17.23 -6.06 -13.82
N PHE A 71 -18.42 -5.85 -13.25
CA PHE A 71 -18.59 -4.96 -12.09
C PHE A 71 -17.77 -5.40 -10.87
N ASP A 72 -17.88 -6.69 -10.50
CA ASP A 72 -17.12 -7.25 -9.39
C ASP A 72 -15.61 -7.20 -9.66
N LEU A 73 -15.20 -7.45 -10.91
CA LEU A 73 -13.81 -7.42 -11.33
C LEU A 73 -13.21 -6.01 -11.22
N GLU A 74 -13.86 -5.00 -11.80
CA GLU A 74 -13.39 -3.61 -11.79
C GLU A 74 -13.24 -3.10 -10.35
N MET A 75 -14.25 -3.34 -9.51
CA MET A 75 -14.24 -2.96 -8.10
C MET A 75 -13.09 -3.64 -7.34
N VAL A 76 -12.91 -4.94 -7.53
CA VAL A 76 -11.89 -5.75 -6.84
C VAL A 76 -10.47 -5.40 -7.31
N GLU A 77 -10.26 -5.15 -8.60
CA GLU A 77 -8.97 -4.74 -9.15
C GLU A 77 -8.54 -3.39 -8.56
N GLY A 78 -9.42 -2.39 -8.55
CA GLY A 78 -9.11 -1.09 -7.95
C GLY A 78 -8.72 -1.18 -6.48
N TRP A 79 -9.40 -2.01 -5.69
CA TRP A 79 -9.02 -2.25 -4.30
C TRP A 79 -7.69 -2.98 -4.16
N ARG A 80 -7.44 -4.00 -4.98
CA ARG A 80 -6.20 -4.77 -4.94
C ARG A 80 -4.99 -3.88 -5.25
N ASP A 81 -5.10 -3.04 -6.27
CA ASP A 81 -4.04 -2.11 -6.67
C ASP A 81 -3.75 -1.10 -5.54
N ALA A 82 -4.79 -0.54 -4.93
CA ALA A 82 -4.65 0.36 -3.79
C ALA A 82 -3.97 -0.31 -2.58
N LEU A 83 -4.38 -1.54 -2.26
CA LEU A 83 -3.79 -2.32 -1.17
C LEU A 83 -2.33 -2.69 -1.45
N ASP A 84 -1.97 -2.99 -2.70
CA ASP A 84 -0.60 -3.36 -3.09
C ASP A 84 0.35 -2.18 -2.97
N VAL A 85 -0.06 -0.99 -3.42
CA VAL A 85 0.70 0.24 -3.20
C VAL A 85 0.85 0.54 -1.70
N LEU A 86 -0.23 0.40 -0.94
CA LEU A 86 -0.22 0.64 0.50
C LEU A 86 0.71 -0.32 1.25
N LEU A 87 0.73 -1.59 0.88
CA LEU A 87 1.59 -2.61 1.50
C LEU A 87 3.07 -2.34 1.26
N VAL A 88 3.44 -1.95 0.05
CA VAL A 88 4.83 -1.56 -0.26
C VAL A 88 5.24 -0.36 0.58
N PHE A 89 4.38 0.66 0.65
CA PHE A 89 4.65 1.85 1.45
C PHE A 89 4.75 1.52 2.96
N ALA A 90 3.83 0.72 3.49
CA ALA A 90 3.85 0.28 4.88
C ALA A 90 5.11 -0.54 5.22
N GLY A 91 5.55 -1.42 4.32
CA GLY A 91 6.79 -2.18 4.49
C GLY A 91 8.03 -1.30 4.55
N LEU A 92 8.18 -0.40 3.56
CA LEU A 92 9.32 0.53 3.50
C LEU A 92 9.35 1.47 4.71
N PHE A 93 8.20 2.05 5.06
CA PHE A 93 8.09 2.93 6.22
C PHE A 93 8.39 2.17 7.52
N SER A 94 7.86 0.96 7.70
CA SER A 94 8.14 0.15 8.89
C SER A 94 9.62 -0.16 9.02
N ALA A 95 10.31 -0.45 7.92
CA ALA A 95 11.76 -0.68 7.93
C ALA A 95 12.52 0.57 8.42
N VAL A 96 12.18 1.75 7.88
CA VAL A 96 12.77 3.03 8.32
C VAL A 96 12.50 3.26 9.81
N VAL A 97 11.24 3.22 10.25
CA VAL A 97 10.89 3.44 11.66
C VAL A 97 11.57 2.43 12.58
N THR A 98 11.70 1.16 12.16
CA THR A 98 12.39 0.13 12.95
C THR A 98 13.86 0.50 13.20
N THR A 99 14.55 1.09 12.23
CA THR A 99 15.94 1.54 12.44
C THR A 99 16.04 2.62 13.51
N PHE A 100 15.13 3.60 13.48
CA PHE A 100 15.06 4.66 14.49
C PHE A 100 14.71 4.10 15.88
N VAL A 101 13.69 3.23 15.95
CA VAL A 101 13.30 2.55 17.20
C VAL A 101 14.46 1.73 17.77
N ALA A 102 15.20 1.01 16.94
CA ALA A 102 16.35 0.22 17.38
C ALA A 102 17.47 1.11 17.95
N GLN A 103 17.73 2.25 17.31
CA GLN A 103 18.72 3.23 17.79
C GLN A 103 18.29 3.88 19.11
N THR A 104 17.08 4.42 19.21
CA THR A 104 16.64 5.08 20.44
C THR A 104 16.35 4.14 21.59
N SER A 105 16.00 2.88 21.31
CA SER A 105 15.85 1.87 22.37
C SER A 105 17.17 1.61 23.10
N GLN A 106 18.32 1.82 22.44
CA GLN A 106 19.63 1.77 23.11
C GLN A 106 19.85 3.01 23.99
N SER A 107 19.36 4.19 23.61
CA SER A 107 19.43 5.41 24.42
C SER A 107 18.61 5.33 25.72
N LEU A 108 17.60 4.46 25.79
CA LEU A 108 16.87 4.16 27.02
C LEU A 108 17.60 3.14 27.93
N GLN A 109 18.75 2.63 27.53
CA GLN A 109 19.58 1.75 28.35
C GLN A 109 20.70 2.53 29.04
N VAL A 110 21.22 1.97 30.12
CA VAL A 110 22.37 2.53 30.83
C VAL A 110 23.58 2.56 29.89
N ASP A 111 24.11 3.75 29.64
CA ASP A 111 25.37 3.91 28.92
C ASP A 111 26.53 3.53 29.87
N TYR A 112 27.01 2.29 29.75
CA TYR A 112 28.15 1.80 30.52
C TYR A 112 29.44 2.61 30.25
N GLY A 113 29.56 3.25 29.09
CA GLY A 113 30.67 4.16 28.77
C GLY A 113 30.62 5.42 29.62
N GLN A 114 29.45 6.06 29.71
CA GLN A 114 29.23 7.20 30.60
C GLN A 114 29.44 6.81 32.06
N VAL A 115 28.85 5.70 32.53
CA VAL A 115 29.05 5.20 33.90
C VAL A 115 30.54 5.01 34.21
N THR A 116 31.29 4.40 33.30
CA THR A 116 32.74 4.19 33.47
C THR A 116 33.49 5.52 33.50
N ALA A 117 33.14 6.47 32.62
CA ALA A 117 33.74 7.81 32.62
C ALA A 117 33.48 8.57 33.92
N THR A 118 32.24 8.55 34.44
CA THR A 118 31.88 9.19 35.70
C THR A 118 32.65 8.59 36.88
N LEU A 119 32.76 7.25 36.93
CA LEU A 119 33.55 6.56 37.96
C LEU A 119 35.05 6.86 37.86
N LEU A 120 35.59 7.00 36.64
CA LEU A 120 36.98 7.40 36.44
C LEU A 120 37.24 8.84 36.88
N ILE A 121 36.30 9.76 36.63
CA ILE A 121 36.39 11.14 37.10
C ILE A 121 36.37 11.17 38.64
N GLU A 122 35.45 10.45 39.28
CA GLU A 122 35.41 10.33 40.74
C GLU A 122 36.73 9.79 41.29
N LEU A 123 37.31 8.76 40.65
CA LEU A 123 38.60 8.20 41.07
C LEU A 123 39.74 9.23 40.96
N ILE A 124 39.77 10.04 39.90
CA ILE A 124 40.78 11.09 39.72
C ILE A 124 40.62 12.18 40.78
N ASP A 125 39.39 12.56 41.12
CA ASP A 125 39.09 13.56 42.15
C ASP A 125 39.46 13.08 43.55
N VAL A 126 39.27 11.79 43.84
CA VAL A 126 39.77 11.12 45.06
C VAL A 126 41.28 11.18 45.15
N GLN A 127 41.99 10.85 44.07
CA GLN A 127 43.45 10.89 44.03
C GLN A 127 43.99 12.32 44.24
N ARG A 128 43.37 13.32 43.60
CA ARG A 128 43.76 14.73 43.75
C ARG A 128 43.51 15.25 45.17
N SER A 129 42.36 14.91 45.76
CA SER A 129 42.01 15.31 47.12
C SER A 129 42.96 14.69 48.15
N ALA A 130 43.28 13.40 47.99
CA ALA A 130 44.27 12.72 48.83
C ALA A 130 45.67 13.35 48.71
N ALA A 131 46.08 13.76 47.50
CA ALA A 131 47.35 14.45 47.28
C ALA A 131 47.40 15.87 47.88
N ASN A 132 46.26 16.57 47.93
CA ASN A 132 46.15 17.90 48.55
C ASN A 132 45.89 17.87 50.07
N GLY A 133 45.79 16.68 50.67
CA GLY A 133 45.56 16.52 52.11
C GLY A 133 44.14 16.89 52.57
N SER A 134 43.17 16.97 51.66
CA SER A 134 41.76 17.19 52.01
C SER A 134 41.07 15.87 52.38
N LEU A 135 39.94 15.96 53.11
CA LEU A 135 39.15 14.79 53.48
C LEU A 135 38.42 14.25 52.24
N VAL A 136 38.63 12.97 51.94
CA VAL A 136 37.98 12.24 50.83
C VAL A 136 36.44 12.30 50.90
N ASN A 137 35.88 12.55 52.07
CA ASN A 137 34.43 12.68 52.28
C ASN A 137 33.81 13.94 51.67
N ASP A 138 34.61 14.95 51.29
CA ASP A 138 34.10 16.17 50.62
C ASP A 138 33.86 15.97 49.12
N ILE A 139 34.21 14.80 48.57
CA ILE A 139 34.05 14.51 47.15
C ILE A 139 32.59 14.07 46.89
N PRO A 140 31.89 14.70 45.93
CA PRO A 140 30.56 14.27 45.52
C PRO A 140 30.62 12.83 45.00
N ARG A 141 29.82 11.92 45.59
CA ARG A 141 29.70 10.54 45.08
C ARG A 141 29.01 10.53 43.72
N SER A 142 29.47 9.67 42.81
CA SER A 142 28.78 9.50 41.53
C SER A 142 27.37 8.93 41.75
N ASP A 143 26.36 9.66 41.28
CA ASP A 143 25.00 9.13 41.21
C ASP A 143 24.88 8.21 39.99
N LEU A 144 24.75 6.91 40.25
CA LEU A 144 24.60 5.87 39.22
C LEU A 144 23.13 5.54 38.93
N THR A 145 22.18 6.27 39.53
CA THR A 145 20.77 6.00 39.27
C THR A 145 20.38 6.41 37.86
N PHE A 146 20.18 5.41 37.01
CA PHE A 146 19.72 5.63 35.66
C PHE A 146 18.27 6.12 35.67
N ARG A 147 18.06 7.35 35.20
CA ARG A 147 16.75 7.93 34.94
C ARG A 147 16.71 8.33 33.47
N PRO A 148 15.98 7.58 32.61
CA PRO A 148 15.84 7.98 31.22
C PRO A 148 15.16 9.35 31.16
N SER A 149 15.59 10.19 30.23
CA SER A 149 14.96 11.50 30.07
C SER A 149 13.49 11.31 29.70
N THR A 150 12.63 12.18 30.20
CA THR A 150 11.19 12.13 29.88
C THR A 150 10.98 12.30 28.38
N SER A 151 11.76 13.16 27.72
CA SER A 151 11.74 13.35 26.27
C SER A 151 12.07 12.07 25.49
N ASP A 152 13.08 11.30 25.89
CA ASP A 152 13.46 10.07 25.19
C ASP A 152 12.36 9.01 25.30
N SER A 153 11.69 8.96 26.46
CA SER A 153 10.56 8.05 26.68
C SER A 153 9.36 8.40 25.78
N TRP A 154 9.04 9.69 25.63
CA TRP A 154 7.98 10.16 24.74
C TRP A 154 8.30 9.90 23.26
N VAL A 155 9.51 10.21 22.80
CA VAL A 155 9.94 9.98 21.42
C VAL A 155 9.88 8.50 21.07
N ASN A 156 10.40 7.63 21.95
CA ASN A 156 10.37 6.19 21.73
C ASN A 156 8.92 5.67 21.69
N GLY A 157 8.05 6.14 22.60
CA GLY A 157 6.62 5.81 22.57
C GLY A 157 5.93 6.22 21.27
N LEU A 158 6.21 7.42 20.76
CA LEU A 158 5.67 7.92 19.47
C LEU A 158 6.15 7.05 18.30
N TRP A 159 7.41 6.63 18.28
CA TRP A 159 7.91 5.78 17.21
C TRP A 159 7.40 4.33 17.29
N PHE A 160 7.27 3.76 18.49
CA PHE A 160 6.61 2.46 18.67
C PHE A 160 5.14 2.49 18.25
N THR A 161 4.41 3.55 18.59
CA THR A 161 3.00 3.70 18.19
C THR A 161 2.88 3.87 16.68
N SER A 162 3.73 4.68 16.06
CA SER A 162 3.84 4.80 14.61
C SER A 162 4.08 3.44 13.94
N LEU A 163 5.09 2.70 14.39
CA LEU A 163 5.41 1.37 13.88
C LEU A 163 4.23 0.39 14.03
N SER A 164 3.58 0.40 15.19
CA SER A 164 2.42 -0.47 15.47
C SER A 164 1.23 -0.17 14.54
N LEU A 165 0.95 1.12 14.30
CA LEU A 165 -0.11 1.54 13.37
C LEU A 165 0.20 1.12 11.93
N SER A 166 1.45 1.27 11.49
CA SER A 166 1.91 0.84 10.16
C SER A 166 1.76 -0.67 9.97
N LEU A 167 2.22 -1.48 10.94
CA LEU A 167 2.09 -2.93 10.90
C LEU A 167 0.64 -3.40 10.95
N SER A 168 -0.20 -2.75 11.76
CA SER A 168 -1.63 -3.03 11.83
C SER A 168 -2.30 -2.75 10.47
N THR A 169 -1.97 -1.61 9.85
CA THR A 169 -2.45 -1.25 8.51
C THR A 169 -2.04 -2.30 7.46
N ALA A 170 -0.78 -2.76 7.48
CA ALA A 170 -0.30 -3.82 6.60
C ALA A 170 -1.05 -5.14 6.84
N LEU A 171 -1.29 -5.52 8.10
CA LEU A 171 -2.01 -6.74 8.45
C LEU A 171 -3.45 -6.72 7.93
N PHE A 172 -4.17 -5.61 8.14
CA PHE A 172 -5.52 -5.46 7.59
C PHE A 172 -5.53 -5.44 6.07
N ALA A 173 -4.55 -4.81 5.41
CA ALA A 173 -4.44 -4.84 3.96
C ALA A 173 -4.28 -6.27 3.42
N VAL A 174 -3.45 -7.11 4.06
CA VAL A 174 -3.30 -8.52 3.69
C VAL A 174 -4.59 -9.31 3.93
N LEU A 175 -5.26 -9.13 5.08
CA LEU A 175 -6.52 -9.80 5.39
C LEU A 175 -7.61 -9.46 4.38
N THR A 176 -7.74 -8.18 4.02
CA THR A 176 -8.70 -7.74 3.01
C THR A 176 -8.36 -8.34 1.64
N LYS A 177 -7.07 -8.40 1.27
CA LYS A 177 -6.63 -9.05 0.02
C LYS A 177 -6.99 -10.54 -0.03
N GLN A 178 -6.77 -11.26 1.07
CA GLN A 178 -7.16 -12.68 1.18
C GLN A 178 -8.68 -12.85 1.07
N TRP A 179 -9.45 -11.98 1.70
CA TRP A 179 -10.91 -12.02 1.67
C TRP A 179 -11.45 -11.71 0.27
N ILE A 180 -10.91 -10.70 -0.41
CA ILE A 180 -11.22 -10.35 -1.80
C ILE A 180 -10.92 -11.52 -2.75
N HIS A 181 -9.78 -12.18 -2.56
CA HIS A 181 -9.43 -13.36 -3.35
C HIS A 181 -10.48 -14.48 -3.19
N GLN A 182 -10.93 -14.72 -1.95
CA GLN A 182 -11.99 -15.69 -1.66
C GLN A 182 -13.35 -15.25 -2.21
N TYR A 183 -13.65 -13.96 -2.23
CA TYR A 183 -14.88 -13.43 -2.83
C TYR A 183 -14.98 -13.77 -4.32
N MET A 184 -13.89 -13.59 -5.07
CA MET A 184 -13.80 -13.87 -6.52
C MET A 184 -13.76 -15.37 -6.85
N SER A 185 -13.60 -16.25 -5.87
CA SER A 185 -13.64 -17.70 -6.10
C SER A 185 -15.01 -18.12 -6.66
N VAL A 186 -15.00 -18.66 -7.87
CA VAL A 186 -16.23 -19.07 -8.58
C VAL A 186 -16.80 -20.33 -7.90
N PRO A 187 -18.02 -20.27 -7.34
CA PRO A 187 -18.65 -21.43 -6.74
C PRO A 187 -19.11 -22.44 -7.81
N SER A 188 -19.02 -23.73 -7.51
CA SER A 188 -19.64 -24.80 -8.29
C SER A 188 -21.15 -24.84 -8.04
N GLY A 189 -21.94 -25.16 -9.07
CA GLY A 189 -23.40 -25.31 -8.94
C GLY A 189 -24.19 -24.67 -10.08
N THR A 190 -25.49 -24.51 -9.86
CA THR A 190 -26.39 -23.90 -10.85
C THR A 190 -26.18 -22.39 -10.94
N PRO A 191 -26.52 -21.73 -12.08
CA PRO A 191 -26.51 -20.27 -12.20
C PRO A 191 -27.26 -19.57 -11.07
N LEU A 192 -28.43 -20.09 -10.67
CA LEU A 192 -29.20 -19.58 -9.55
C LEU A 192 -28.42 -19.63 -8.22
N ASP A 193 -27.78 -20.76 -7.91
CA ASP A 193 -27.01 -20.91 -6.67
C ASP A 193 -25.82 -19.96 -6.64
N ARG A 194 -25.14 -19.80 -7.77
CA ARG A 194 -24.04 -18.85 -7.94
C ARG A 194 -24.50 -17.41 -7.73
N CYS A 195 -25.66 -17.02 -8.29
CA CYS A 195 -26.24 -15.70 -8.08
C CYS A 195 -26.53 -15.44 -6.60
N ARG A 196 -27.19 -16.38 -5.94
CA ARG A 196 -27.55 -16.27 -4.52
C ARG A 196 -26.34 -16.15 -3.62
N LEU A 197 -25.31 -16.97 -3.88
CA LEU A 197 -24.08 -16.95 -3.10
C LEU A 197 -23.30 -15.65 -3.32
N ARG A 198 -23.20 -15.16 -4.57
CA ARG A 198 -22.61 -13.86 -4.88
C ARG A 198 -23.35 -12.73 -4.17
N GLN A 199 -24.68 -12.70 -4.25
CA GLN A 199 -25.49 -11.68 -3.59
C GLN A 199 -25.35 -11.73 -2.06
N PHE A 200 -25.29 -12.93 -1.47
CA PHE A 200 -25.04 -13.08 -0.04
C PHE A 200 -23.66 -12.52 0.36
N ARG A 201 -22.61 -12.83 -0.40
CA ARG A 201 -21.27 -12.29 -0.17
C ARG A 201 -21.22 -10.77 -0.34
N TYR A 202 -21.89 -10.23 -1.36
CA TYR A 202 -21.97 -8.79 -1.63
C TYR A 202 -22.75 -8.03 -0.54
N MET A 203 -23.87 -8.58 -0.05
CA MET A 203 -24.56 -8.02 1.12
C MET A 203 -23.68 -8.09 2.37
N GLY A 204 -22.89 -9.15 2.52
CA GLY A 204 -21.85 -9.24 3.55
C GLY A 204 -20.85 -8.11 3.44
N LEU A 205 -20.29 -7.88 2.25
CA LEU A 205 -19.35 -6.79 1.98
C LEU A 205 -19.91 -5.43 2.41
N GLN A 206 -21.13 -5.10 1.96
CA GLN A 206 -21.78 -3.83 2.31
C GLN A 206 -22.05 -3.70 3.81
N ARG A 207 -22.51 -4.79 4.45
CA ARG A 207 -22.84 -4.76 5.89
C ARG A 207 -21.60 -4.65 6.78
N TRP A 208 -20.49 -5.25 6.37
CA TRP A 208 -19.20 -5.13 7.06
C TRP A 208 -18.48 -3.82 6.73
N GLY A 209 -18.91 -3.10 5.69
CA GLY A 209 -18.31 -1.83 5.29
C GLY A 209 -16.87 -1.98 4.81
N VAL A 210 -16.59 -3.04 4.03
CA VAL A 210 -15.23 -3.31 3.53
C VAL A 210 -14.67 -2.12 2.76
N ASP A 211 -15.51 -1.42 1.97
CA ASP A 211 -15.15 -0.20 1.25
C ASP A 211 -14.64 0.90 2.20
N LEU A 212 -15.28 1.05 3.37
CA LEU A 212 -14.86 2.01 4.40
C LEU A 212 -13.55 1.57 5.05
N ILE A 213 -13.37 0.29 5.32
CA ILE A 213 -12.10 -0.25 5.85
C ILE A 213 -10.97 0.04 4.85
N ILE A 214 -11.16 -0.29 3.57
CA ILE A 214 -10.16 -0.04 2.52
C ILE A 214 -9.86 1.46 2.40
N GLY A 215 -10.87 2.32 2.48
CA GLY A 215 -10.69 3.78 2.49
C GLY A 215 -9.99 4.31 3.74
N LEU A 216 -10.11 3.63 4.89
CA LEU A 216 -9.48 4.03 6.16
C LEU A 216 -8.00 3.63 6.25
N LEU A 217 -7.59 2.55 5.56
CA LEU A 217 -6.21 2.06 5.64
C LEU A 217 -5.16 3.11 5.22
N PRO A 218 -5.30 3.85 4.10
CA PRO A 218 -4.39 4.95 3.76
C PRO A 218 -4.37 6.08 4.79
N VAL A 219 -5.48 6.33 5.47
CA VAL A 219 -5.58 7.36 6.52
C VAL A 219 -4.80 6.91 7.77
N LEU A 220 -4.94 5.66 8.19
CA LEU A 220 -4.15 5.09 9.29
C LEU A 220 -2.65 5.13 8.98
N MET A 221 -2.28 4.83 7.74
CA MET A 221 -0.90 4.92 7.28
C MET A 221 -0.37 6.36 7.32
N SER A 222 -1.18 7.32 6.89
CA SER A 222 -0.82 8.74 6.94
C SER A 222 -0.71 9.26 8.38
N ALA A 223 -1.60 8.79 9.27
CA ALA A 223 -1.53 9.11 10.69
C ALA A 223 -0.25 8.54 11.34
N SER A 224 0.13 7.32 10.98
CA SER A 224 1.40 6.71 11.39
C SER A 224 2.60 7.57 10.96
N LEU A 225 2.64 8.01 9.69
CA LEU A 225 3.66 8.93 9.19
C LEU A 225 3.69 10.26 9.99
N ALA A 226 2.54 10.84 10.28
CA ALA A 226 2.45 12.08 11.06
C ALA A 226 3.01 11.91 12.48
N VAL A 227 2.66 10.82 13.16
CA VAL A 227 3.19 10.49 14.50
C VAL A 227 4.70 10.31 14.46
N PHE A 228 5.24 9.63 13.44
CA PHE A 228 6.68 9.49 13.25
C PHE A 228 7.38 10.85 13.07
N LEU A 229 6.83 11.71 12.20
CA LEU A 229 7.38 13.05 11.96
C LEU A 229 7.38 13.91 13.23
N VAL A 230 6.33 13.85 14.04
CA VAL A 230 6.29 14.53 15.33
C VAL A 230 7.42 14.02 16.25
N GLY A 231 7.60 12.69 16.33
CA GLY A 231 8.72 12.11 17.09
C GLY A 231 10.09 12.53 16.55
N LEU A 232 10.24 12.66 15.23
CA LEU A 232 11.48 13.09 14.58
C LEU A 232 11.81 14.57 14.90
N VAL A 233 10.81 15.45 14.90
CA VAL A 233 10.99 16.86 15.30
C VAL A 233 11.45 16.94 16.76
N LEU A 234 10.78 16.19 17.66
CA LEU A 234 11.15 16.15 19.07
C LEU A 234 12.56 15.59 19.31
N PHE A 235 12.99 14.63 18.50
CA PHE A 235 14.34 14.05 18.55
C PHE A 235 15.43 15.04 18.09
N ILE A 236 15.16 15.85 17.05
CA ILE A 236 16.17 16.77 16.47
C ILE A 236 16.38 18.02 17.34
N ILE A 237 15.35 18.52 18.02
CA ILE A 237 15.43 19.78 18.79
C ILE A 237 16.59 19.78 19.82
N PRO A 238 16.75 18.78 20.70
CA PRO A 238 17.88 18.73 21.63
C PRO A 238 19.23 18.63 20.92
N LEU A 239 19.28 17.89 19.81
CA LEU A 239 20.49 17.67 19.03
C LEU A 239 21.00 18.97 18.39
N LEU A 240 20.09 19.86 17.99
CA LEU A 240 20.41 21.17 17.40
C LEU A 240 20.87 22.20 18.45
N HIS A 241 20.37 22.11 19.69
CA HIS A 241 20.76 23.05 20.76
C HIS A 241 22.13 22.75 21.40
N LEU A 242 22.61 21.50 21.34
CA LEU A 242 23.92 21.10 21.84
C LEU A 242 25.13 21.84 21.20
N PRO A 243 25.26 22.00 19.87
CA PRO A 243 26.42 22.67 19.27
C PRO A 243 26.51 24.17 19.60
N SER A 244 25.38 24.85 19.85
CA SER A 244 25.37 26.29 20.19
C SER A 244 25.91 26.61 21.59
N LEU A 245 25.84 25.67 22.54
CA LEU A 245 26.39 25.84 23.90
C LEU A 245 27.90 25.54 23.94
N CYS A 246 28.37 24.56 23.18
CA CYS A 246 29.80 24.23 23.12
C CYS A 246 30.63 25.33 22.42
N LEU A 247 30.07 26.08 21.47
CA LEU A 247 30.76 27.22 20.83
C LEU A 247 30.77 28.50 21.68
N TYR A 248 29.93 28.61 22.71
CA TYR A 248 29.89 29.80 23.58
C TYR A 248 30.76 29.68 24.84
N HIS A 249 31.39 28.52 25.08
CA HIS A 249 32.26 28.29 26.24
C HIS A 249 33.77 28.07 25.91
N PRO A 250 34.45 28.95 25.14
CA PRO A 250 35.91 28.97 25.09
C PRO A 250 36.52 30.18 25.83
N GLN A 251 35.83 30.79 26.82
CA GLN A 251 36.33 32.02 27.49
C GLN A 251 36.43 32.01 29.02
N TYR A 252 36.19 30.88 29.71
CA TYR A 252 36.33 30.81 31.18
C TYR A 252 37.30 29.73 31.68
N LEU A 253 38.36 29.47 30.91
CA LEU A 253 39.52 28.68 31.35
C LEU A 253 40.78 29.55 31.23
N LEU A 254 40.95 30.45 32.21
CA LEU A 254 42.21 31.09 32.59
C LEU A 254 42.21 31.27 34.11
#